data_AF-A0A5M9TQZ0-F1
#
_entry.id   AF-A0A5M9TQZ0-F1
#
_cell.length_a   1.000
_cell.length_b   1.000
_cell.length_c   1.000
_cell.angle_alpha   90.00
_cell.angle_beta   90.00
_cell.angle_gamma   90.00
#
_symmetry.space_group_name_H-M   'P 1'
#
loop_
_entity.id
_entity.type
_entity.pdbx_description
1 polymer ?
#
loop_
_entity_poly.entity_id
_entity_poly.type
_entity_poly.pdbx_seq_one_letter_code
_entity_poly.pdbx_strand_id
1 'polypeptide(L)'
;MLNILKKLTFWFVIFSLTVCFINLSGNDDKNILIYLTNPINPLLNDWLTKINTNPETNSLFRPLIYLFHLIFWGGVGFILDRLIMKLKREE
;
A
#
# COMPACT_ATOMS: atom_id res chain seq x y z
N MET A 1 27.43 -5.61 0.96
CA MET A 1 26.00 -5.95 1.06
C MET A 1 25.22 -4.65 1.03
N LEU A 2 24.51 -4.38 -0.06
CA LEU A 2 23.97 -3.06 -0.40
C LEU A 2 23.01 -2.57 0.69
N ASN A 3 23.09 -1.28 1.08
CA ASN A 3 22.32 -0.58 2.13
C ASN A 3 20.78 -0.56 1.92
N ILE A 4 20.17 -1.61 1.38
CA ILE A 4 18.74 -1.66 1.05
C ILE A 4 17.86 -1.52 2.30
N LEU A 5 18.32 -2.05 3.44
CA LEU A 5 17.67 -1.86 4.75
C LEU A 5 17.70 -0.41 5.26
N LYS A 6 18.50 0.47 4.64
CA LYS A 6 18.51 1.91 4.95
C LYS A 6 17.59 2.72 4.03
N LYS A 7 17.01 2.10 3.00
CA LYS A 7 16.13 2.77 2.04
C LYS A 7 14.71 2.82 2.57
N LEU A 8 14.08 3.99 2.53
CA LEU A 8 12.66 4.14 2.86
C LEU A 8 11.79 3.35 1.89
N THR A 9 12.19 3.25 0.62
CA THR A 9 11.52 2.39 -0.37
C THR A 9 11.35 0.97 0.14
N PHE A 10 12.40 0.40 0.74
CA PHE A 10 12.36 -0.97 1.24
C PHE A 10 11.31 -1.10 2.35
N TRP A 11 11.35 -0.21 3.34
CA TRP A 11 10.43 -0.25 4.48
C TRP A 11 8.97 0.02 4.08
N PHE A 12 8.73 0.89 3.10
CA PHE A 12 7.38 1.16 2.62
C PHE A 12 6.81 0.02 1.76
N VAL A 13 7.66 -0.69 1.02
CA VAL A 13 7.26 -1.94 0.36
C VAL A 13 6.90 -2.99 1.42
N ILE A 14 7.72 -3.18 2.45
CA ILE A 14 7.42 -4.12 3.55
C ILE A 14 6.12 -3.75 4.24
N PHE A 15 5.94 -2.47 4.61
CA PHE A 15 4.70 -1.95 5.19
C PHE A 15 3.49 -2.29 4.31
N SER A 16 3.57 -2.01 3.00
CA SER A 16 2.50 -2.32 2.07
C SER A 16 2.18 -3.81 2.01
N LEU A 17 3.20 -4.67 1.96
CA LEU A 17 3.01 -6.11 1.94
C LEU A 17 2.37 -6.59 3.25
N THR A 18 2.77 -6.05 4.40
CA THR A 18 2.16 -6.38 5.70
C THR A 18 0.68 -5.99 5.74
N VAL A 19 0.32 -4.78 5.30
CA VAL A 19 -1.08 -4.35 5.23
C VAL A 19 -1.90 -5.28 4.34
N CYS A 20 -1.44 -5.57 3.12
CA CYS A 20 -2.12 -6.46 2.20
C CYS A 20 -2.23 -7.90 2.75
N PHE A 21 -1.19 -8.38 3.46
CA PHE A 21 -1.19 -9.71 4.06
C PHE A 21 -2.19 -9.83 5.21
N ILE A 22 -2.22 -8.86 6.13
CA ILE A 22 -3.21 -8.81 7.23
C ILE A 22 -4.63 -8.75 6.66
N ASN A 23 -4.82 -7.99 5.58
CA ASN A 23 -6.10 -7.94 4.89
C ASN A 23 -6.48 -9.29 4.26
N LEU A 24 -5.54 -9.93 3.55
CA LEU A 24 -5.76 -11.22 2.90
C LEU A 24 -6.03 -12.34 3.91
N SER A 25 -5.37 -12.31 5.08
CA SER A 25 -5.54 -13.33 6.12
C SER A 25 -6.88 -13.25 6.85
N GLY A 26 -7.70 -12.23 6.58
CA GLY A 26 -8.95 -11.99 7.29
C GLY A 26 -8.78 -11.41 8.69
N ASN A 27 -7.56 -11.05 9.10
CA ASN A 27 -7.31 -10.41 10.40
C ASN A 27 -7.65 -8.90 10.38
N ASP A 28 -8.00 -8.36 9.22
CA ASP A 28 -8.56 -7.03 9.03
C ASP A 28 -10.07 -7.15 8.78
N ASP A 29 -10.83 -7.55 9.81
CA ASP A 29 -12.26 -7.90 9.76
C ASP A 29 -13.15 -6.88 9.02
N LYS A 30 -12.69 -5.63 8.94
CA LYS A 30 -13.42 -4.51 8.33
C LYS A 30 -12.65 -3.82 7.20
N ASN A 31 -11.54 -4.41 6.75
CA ASN A 31 -10.63 -3.80 5.78
C ASN A 31 -10.18 -2.38 6.21
N ILE A 32 -10.16 -2.09 7.52
CA ILE A 32 -9.91 -0.75 8.06
C ILE A 32 -8.47 -0.36 7.79
N LEU A 33 -7.54 -1.29 7.98
CA LEU A 33 -6.13 -0.99 7.82
C LEU A 33 -5.86 -0.58 6.37
N ILE A 34 -6.33 -1.39 5.42
CA ILE A 34 -6.17 -1.05 4.00
C ILE A 34 -6.99 0.18 3.59
N TYR A 35 -8.18 0.41 4.15
CA TYR A 35 -8.95 1.65 3.93
C TYR A 35 -8.11 2.87 4.30
N LEU A 36 -7.55 2.90 5.51
CA LEU A 36 -6.84 4.08 6.03
C LEU A 36 -5.51 4.36 5.32
N THR A 37 -4.88 3.33 4.75
CA THR A 37 -3.51 3.45 4.22
C THR A 37 -3.45 3.43 2.69
N ASN A 38 -4.57 3.22 1.99
CA ASN A 38 -4.60 3.20 0.53
C ASN A 38 -4.86 4.61 -0.05
N PRO A 39 -4.02 5.12 -0.96
CA PRO A 39 -4.23 6.45 -1.56
C PRO A 39 -5.55 6.60 -2.33
N ILE A 40 -6.10 5.50 -2.86
CA ILE A 40 -7.33 5.52 -3.65
C ILE A 40 -8.58 5.31 -2.78
N ASN A 41 -8.46 5.47 -1.46
CA ASN A 41 -9.55 5.25 -0.51
C ASN A 41 -10.89 5.93 -0.84
N PRO A 42 -10.93 7.19 -1.35
CA PRO A 42 -12.19 7.81 -1.76
C PRO A 42 -12.93 7.03 -2.86
N LEU A 43 -12.19 6.37 -3.76
CA LEU A 43 -12.73 5.51 -4.83
C LEU A 43 -13.10 4.12 -4.32
N LEU A 44 -12.57 3.72 -3.16
CA LEU A 44 -12.84 2.44 -2.52
C LEU A 44 -14.00 2.48 -1.53
N ASN A 45 -14.53 3.68 -1.23
CA ASN A 45 -15.60 3.84 -0.25
C ASN A 45 -16.84 3.00 -0.62
N ASP A 46 -17.26 2.99 -1.88
CA ASP A 46 -18.37 2.15 -2.35
C ASP A 46 -18.02 0.65 -2.33
N TRP A 47 -16.75 0.28 -2.60
CA TRP A 47 -16.31 -1.12 -2.54
C TRP A 47 -16.31 -1.67 -1.10
N LEU A 48 -15.78 -0.87 -0.18
CA LEU A 48 -15.60 -1.22 1.23
C LEU A 48 -16.92 -1.15 2.01
N THR A 49 -17.86 -0.29 1.60
CA THR A 49 -19.14 -0.12 2.29
C THR A 49 -20.32 -0.83 1.64
N LYS A 50 -20.32 -1.11 0.31
CA LYS A 50 -21.52 -1.57 -0.42
C LYS A 50 -21.33 -2.70 -1.44
N ILE A 51 -20.16 -2.90 -2.06
CA ILE A 51 -19.99 -3.90 -3.16
C ILE A 51 -19.57 -5.29 -2.66
N ASN A 52 -19.32 -5.48 -1.36
CA ASN A 52 -18.87 -6.75 -0.78
C ASN A 52 -19.94 -7.88 -0.78
N THR A 53 -21.09 -7.69 -1.43
CA THR A 53 -22.13 -8.72 -1.60
C THR A 53 -22.05 -9.46 -2.93
N ASN A 54 -21.25 -8.98 -3.92
CA ASN A 54 -21.05 -9.68 -5.19
C ASN A 54 -19.64 -10.33 -5.27
N PRO A 55 -19.54 -11.68 -5.22
CA PRO A 55 -18.27 -12.40 -5.22
C PRO A 55 -17.44 -12.22 -6.50
N GLU A 56 -18.08 -12.05 -7.65
CA GLU A 56 -17.37 -11.94 -8.94
C GLU A 56 -16.61 -10.62 -9.04
N THR A 57 -17.25 -9.51 -8.66
CA THR A 57 -16.61 -8.19 -8.59
C THR A 57 -15.50 -8.15 -7.54
N ASN A 58 -15.65 -8.88 -6.43
CA ASN A 58 -14.66 -8.95 -5.37
C ASN A 58 -13.34 -9.60 -5.85
N SER A 59 -13.43 -10.65 -6.68
CA SER A 59 -12.28 -11.39 -7.20
C SER A 59 -11.33 -10.55 -8.07
N LEU A 60 -11.87 -9.60 -8.85
CA LEU A 60 -11.08 -8.73 -9.73
C LEU A 60 -10.62 -7.45 -9.03
N PHE A 61 -11.45 -6.87 -8.16
CA PHE A 61 -11.13 -5.60 -7.52
C PHE A 61 -10.09 -5.73 -6.42
N ARG A 62 -10.12 -6.82 -5.65
CA ARG A 62 -9.23 -7.02 -4.50
C ARG A 62 -7.73 -7.04 -4.88
N PRO A 63 -7.30 -7.74 -5.93
CA PRO A 63 -5.92 -7.65 -6.41
C PRO A 63 -5.50 -6.24 -6.87
N LEU A 64 -6.41 -5.49 -7.50
CA LEU A 64 -6.13 -4.12 -7.94
C LEU A 64 -5.88 -3.20 -6.76
N ILE A 65 -6.65 -3.32 -5.68
CA ILE A 65 -6.47 -2.55 -4.44
C ILE A 65 -5.06 -2.77 -3.87
N TYR A 66 -4.62 -4.02 -3.81
CA TYR A 66 -3.29 -4.37 -3.32
C TYR A 66 -2.18 -3.85 -4.23
N LEU A 67 -2.38 -3.93 -5.54
CA LEU A 67 -1.45 -3.40 -6.53
C LEU A 67 -1.30 -1.89 -6.37
N PHE A 68 -2.40 -1.14 -6.25
CA PHE A 68 -2.34 0.31 -6.04
C PHE A 68 -1.68 0.68 -4.71
N HIS A 69 -1.98 -0.05 -3.64
CA HIS A 69 -1.33 0.17 -2.34
C HIS A 69 0.19 -0.01 -2.45
N LEU A 70 0.64 -1.08 -3.12
CA LEU A 70 2.05 -1.39 -3.30
C LEU A 70 2.77 -0.36 -4.19
N ILE A 71 2.18 0.01 -5.32
CA ILE A 71 2.72 1.02 -6.23
C ILE A 71 2.87 2.35 -5.51
N PHE A 72 1.85 2.76 -4.74
CA PHE A 72 1.88 4.02 -4.03
C PHE A 72 2.96 4.07 -2.96
N TRP A 73 2.97 3.13 -2.02
CA TRP A 73 3.95 3.14 -0.94
C TRP A 73 5.37 2.91 -1.44
N GLY A 74 5.56 2.05 -2.46
CA GLY A 74 6.83 1.92 -3.16
C GLY A 74 7.26 3.23 -3.83
N GLY A 75 6.34 3.93 -4.49
CA GLY A 75 6.58 5.23 -5.13
C GLY A 75 6.93 6.33 -4.13
N VAL A 76 6.17 6.46 -3.03
CA VAL A 76 6.47 7.41 -1.95
C VAL A 76 7.85 7.14 -1.38
N GLY A 77 8.17 5.88 -1.08
CA GLY A 77 9.47 5.53 -0.53
C GLY A 77 10.62 5.85 -1.49
N PHE A 78 10.42 5.62 -2.78
CA PHE A 78 11.38 5.97 -3.82
C PHE A 78 11.59 7.48 -3.94
N ILE A 79 10.51 8.27 -3.91
CA ILE A 79 10.58 9.73 -3.94
C ILE A 79 11.34 10.24 -2.71
N LEU A 80 11.02 9.75 -1.52
CA LEU A 80 11.70 10.15 -0.28
C LEU A 80 13.19 9.78 -0.28
N ASP A 81 13.55 8.58 -0.73
CA ASP A 81 14.96 8.18 -0.88
C ASP A 81 15.72 9.15 -1.81
N ARG A 82 15.10 9.55 -2.93
CA ARG A 82 15.69 10.51 -3.87
C ARG A 82 15.85 11.90 -3.26
N LEU A 83 14.85 12.37 -2.51
CA LEU A 83 14.91 13.66 -1.82
C LEU A 83 16.01 13.68 -0.76
N ILE A 84 16.12 12.64 0.07
CA ILE A 84 17.18 12.52 1.09
C ILE A 84 18.56 12.48 0.44
N MET A 85 18.71 11.74 -0.65
CA MET A 85 19.98 11.70 -1.39
C MET A 85 20.36 13.06 -1.99
N LYS A 86 19.37 13.86 -2.41
CA LYS A 86 19.62 15.20 -2.93
C LYS A 86 20.07 16.14 -1.81
N LEU A 87 19.36 16.15 -0.68
CA LEU A 87 19.70 16.99 0.47
C LEU A 87 21.12 16.71 0.99
N LYS A 88 21.53 15.44 1.08
CA LYS A 88 22.89 15.06 1.50
C LYS A 88 24.01 15.43 0.52
N ARG A 89 23.68 15.84 -0.72
CA ARG A 89 24.66 16.31 -1.71
C ARG A 89 24.81 17.83 -1.69
N GLU A 90 23.85 18.53 -1.10
CA GLU A 90 23.83 19.99 -0.99
C GLU A 90 24.47 20.48 0.33
N GLU A 91 24.64 19.59 1.32
CA GLU A 91 25.53 19.74 2.50
C GLU A 91 26.99 19.39 2.18
#